data_AF-A0A931Y4F6-F1
#
_entry.id   AF-A0A931Y4F6-F1
#
_cell.length_a   1.000
_cell.length_b   1.000
_cell.length_c   1.000
_cell.angle_alpha   90.00
_cell.angle_beta   90.00
_cell.angle_gamma   90.00
#
_symmetry.space_group_name_H-M   'P 1'
#
loop_
_entity.id
_entity.type
_entity.pdbx_description
1 polymer ?
#
loop_
_entity_poly.entity_id
_entity_poly.type
_entity_poly.pdbx_seq_one_letter_code
_entity_poly.pdbx_strand_id
1 'polypeptide(L)'
;MHGVAVLLRKDACVLGNLSVLAREQSVFKGVFILVFAGAMLGGLWYLFLEGFQFLGNLGGIGVMLIHHLFALCFFGLGLMLVLSNIITTYTTVFHSEEIPFLLCRPIAPGEILLHKWLETTLISSWAFFLIIVPFIGAFAWHERLSALFMLWTFLFSIPLVLLYAGVGMLLTILVLRFAPRWRARLWVGIALLGLIGWGGWLLLGFGKTPTDDVAFILERFVPGLKVAAFPLWPSAWVAEGIVALSRGQWLRGSLLFGVLLANTLMVALLVEAAGNALFVQTWLRTRAAFRQGAPARPIAAPVPATRLTFLAHDARALVIKDVRTMARDPAQWIQGFLFFGLLTLYFFNLRNLHYHLLSDVWRNLITFLNIFSLAAVMCSFSSRFIYPQLSLEGQAFWLIGLGPTTMGRILKIKFLSALVGMLAISVVLMTVSTISLAVGWRVWLTTMGLAVAMSLGLSALATGLGAVFLDLKQRNPMSIISGFGGTLNLALSLVYLAAVILPFGALNHYYVLGRIGSGDLRTGMLAASAWLIIATLAATFLPLFSGKRSLLRRDY
;
A
#
# COMPACT_ATOMS: atom_id res chain seq x y z
N MET A 1 -33.22 16.35 -16.91
CA MET A 1 -31.99 16.79 -16.21
C MET A 1 -31.16 15.54 -15.94
N HIS A 2 -29.98 15.40 -16.54
CA HIS A 2 -29.14 14.18 -16.39
C HIS A 2 -28.87 13.88 -14.92
N GLY A 3 -29.07 12.63 -14.49
CA GLY A 3 -28.95 12.24 -13.09
C GLY A 3 -27.54 12.47 -12.53
N VAL A 4 -26.51 12.42 -13.40
CA VAL A 4 -25.12 12.72 -13.05
C VAL A 4 -24.95 14.14 -12.51
N ALA A 5 -25.60 15.15 -13.10
CA ALA A 5 -25.46 16.53 -12.65
C ALA A 5 -26.05 16.76 -11.25
N VAL A 6 -27.15 16.05 -10.93
CA VAL A 6 -27.76 16.09 -9.59
C VAL A 6 -26.84 15.44 -8.56
N LEU A 7 -26.19 14.33 -8.91
CA LEU A 7 -25.23 13.64 -8.06
C LEU A 7 -23.96 14.45 -7.81
N LEU A 8 -23.44 15.15 -8.83
CA LEU A 8 -22.31 16.07 -8.66
C LEU A 8 -22.66 17.28 -7.78
N ARG A 9 -23.89 17.79 -7.88
CA ARG A 9 -24.36 18.86 -6.98
C ARG A 9 -24.46 18.39 -5.53
N LYS A 10 -24.89 17.14 -5.30
CA LYS A 10 -24.85 16.51 -3.96
C LYS A 10 -23.41 16.50 -3.43
N ASP A 11 -22.44 16.05 -4.23
CA ASP A 11 -21.03 16.00 -3.81
C ASP A 11 -20.47 17.39 -3.49
N ALA A 12 -20.79 18.40 -4.30
CA ALA A 12 -20.39 19.79 -4.02
C ALA A 12 -20.94 20.30 -2.67
N CYS A 13 -22.19 19.95 -2.34
CA CYS A 13 -22.80 20.28 -1.05
C CYS A 13 -22.11 19.52 0.11
N VAL A 14 -21.81 18.23 -0.08
CA VAL A 14 -21.06 17.43 0.90
C VAL A 14 -19.67 18.01 1.13
N LEU A 15 -18.96 18.41 0.08
CA LEU A 15 -17.65 19.09 0.17
C LEU A 15 -17.77 20.41 0.93
N GLY A 16 -18.83 21.19 0.69
CA GLY A 16 -19.13 22.40 1.47
C GLY A 16 -19.28 22.09 2.96
N ASN A 17 -20.09 21.09 3.32
CA ASN A 17 -20.28 20.68 4.71
C ASN A 17 -19.00 20.12 5.35
N LEU A 18 -18.20 19.35 4.61
CA LEU A 18 -16.90 18.86 5.06
C LEU A 18 -15.93 20.00 5.32
N SER A 19 -15.96 21.08 4.54
CA SER A 19 -15.12 22.26 4.78
C SER A 19 -15.50 22.99 6.07
N VAL A 20 -16.78 23.02 6.42
CA VAL A 20 -17.27 23.56 7.70
C VAL A 20 -16.82 22.67 8.86
N LEU A 21 -17.01 21.34 8.74
CA LEU A 21 -16.52 20.38 9.74
C LEU A 21 -15.00 20.42 9.91
N ALA A 22 -14.24 20.66 8.83
CA ALA A 22 -12.79 20.77 8.88
C ALA A 22 -12.33 21.99 9.69
N ARG A 23 -13.10 23.09 9.71
CA ARG A 23 -12.82 24.27 10.54
C ARG A 23 -13.04 24.03 12.03
N GLU A 24 -13.88 23.06 12.39
CA GLU A 24 -14.09 22.64 13.78
C GLU A 24 -13.00 21.69 14.29
N GLN A 25 -12.16 21.15 13.40
CA GLN A 25 -11.03 20.30 13.80
C GLN A 25 -9.89 21.13 14.38
N SER A 26 -9.15 20.56 15.33
CA SER A 26 -8.00 21.21 15.96
C SER A 26 -6.96 21.67 14.93
N VAL A 27 -6.53 22.94 15.04
CA VAL A 27 -5.48 23.55 14.20
C VAL A 27 -4.19 22.72 14.24
N PHE A 28 -3.86 22.14 15.39
CA PHE A 28 -2.69 21.26 15.55
C PHE A 28 -2.72 20.05 14.61
N LYS A 29 -3.89 19.43 14.44
CA LYS A 29 -4.07 18.29 13.53
C LYS A 29 -3.86 18.70 12.08
N GLY A 30 -4.39 19.85 11.67
CA GLY A 30 -4.19 20.39 10.32
C GLY A 30 -2.72 20.69 10.02
N VAL A 31 -2.04 21.38 10.94
CA VAL A 31 -0.61 21.71 10.81
C VAL A 31 0.24 20.44 10.76
N PHE A 32 -0.01 19.47 11.64
CA PHE A 32 0.73 18.20 11.66
C PHE A 32 0.62 17.46 10.32
N ILE A 33 -0.59 17.33 9.78
CA ILE A 33 -0.81 16.63 8.50
C ILE A 33 -0.09 17.36 7.37
N LEU A 34 -0.14 18.70 7.34
CA LEU A 34 0.50 19.50 6.29
C LEU A 34 2.02 19.39 6.36
N VAL A 35 2.61 19.50 7.56
CA VAL A 35 4.05 19.34 7.78
C VAL A 35 4.50 17.93 7.40
N PHE A 36 3.76 16.89 7.83
CA PHE A 36 4.09 15.51 7.50
C PHE A 36 4.00 15.24 6.00
N ALA A 37 2.92 15.69 5.34
CA ALA A 37 2.75 15.55 3.90
C ALA A 37 3.85 16.31 3.12
N GLY A 38 4.19 17.53 3.54
CA GLY A 38 5.26 18.33 2.96
C GLY A 38 6.64 17.67 3.12
N ALA A 39 6.94 17.15 4.32
CA ALA A 39 8.17 16.41 4.58
C ALA A 39 8.25 15.13 3.75
N MET A 40 7.14 14.39 3.61
CA MET A 40 7.09 13.18 2.79
C MET A 40 7.30 13.50 1.30
N LEU A 41 6.64 14.53 0.76
CA LEU A 41 6.79 14.96 -0.63
C LEU A 41 8.21 15.46 -0.91
N GLY A 42 8.76 16.29 -0.02
CA GLY A 42 10.14 16.79 -0.13
C GLY A 42 11.17 15.66 -0.04
N GLY A 43 10.97 14.70 0.88
CA GLY A 43 11.81 13.53 1.02
C GLY A 43 11.76 12.61 -0.21
N LEU A 44 10.57 12.34 -0.76
CA LEU A 44 10.41 11.59 -2.01
C LEU A 44 11.07 12.30 -3.19
N TRP A 45 10.89 13.61 -3.31
CA TRP A 45 11.52 14.42 -4.36
C TRP A 45 13.05 14.34 -4.27
N TYR A 46 13.62 14.49 -3.07
CA TYR A 46 15.06 14.36 -2.85
C TYR A 46 15.59 12.96 -3.20
N LEU A 47 14.89 11.89 -2.78
CA LEU A 47 15.25 10.52 -3.11
C LEU A 47 15.24 10.26 -4.63
N PHE A 48 14.23 10.76 -5.34
CA PHE A 48 14.20 10.63 -6.80
C PHE A 48 15.30 11.44 -7.48
N LEU A 49 15.60 12.64 -6.98
CA LEU A 49 16.65 13.49 -7.52
C LEU A 49 18.02 12.84 -7.37
N GLU A 50 18.35 12.29 -6.20
CA GLU A 50 19.55 11.48 -5.99
C GLU A 50 19.58 10.26 -6.92
N GLY A 51 18.44 9.58 -7.10
CA GLY A 51 18.32 8.45 -8.02
C GLY A 51 18.62 8.83 -9.48
N PHE A 52 18.13 9.98 -9.94
CA PHE A 52 18.40 10.49 -11.29
C PHE A 52 19.84 10.97 -11.45
N GLN A 53 20.40 11.70 -10.46
CA GLN A 53 21.80 12.10 -10.46
C GLN A 53 22.75 10.90 -10.49
N PHE A 54 22.43 9.87 -9.71
CA PHE A 54 23.15 8.61 -9.75
C PHE A 54 23.10 7.98 -11.15
N LEU A 55 21.95 7.95 -11.81
CA LEU A 55 21.81 7.45 -13.18
C LEU A 55 22.60 8.29 -14.20
N GLY A 56 22.60 9.61 -14.05
CA GLY A 56 23.37 10.51 -14.91
C GLY A 56 24.88 10.25 -14.83
N ASN A 57 25.38 9.91 -13.64
CA ASN A 57 26.78 9.57 -13.42
C ASN A 57 27.21 8.25 -14.09
N LEU A 58 26.25 7.40 -14.50
CA LEU A 58 26.52 6.16 -15.25
C LEU A 58 26.77 6.39 -16.75
N GLY A 59 26.80 7.65 -17.21
CA GLY A 59 27.11 8.01 -18.60
C GLY A 59 25.94 7.79 -19.58
N GLY A 60 26.25 7.47 -20.85
CA GLY A 60 25.26 7.40 -21.93
C GLY A 60 24.13 6.37 -21.75
N ILE A 61 24.36 5.34 -20.94
CA ILE A 61 23.33 4.33 -20.59
C ILE A 61 22.22 4.98 -19.75
N GLY A 62 22.55 5.97 -18.91
CA GLY A 62 21.59 6.67 -18.05
C GLY A 62 20.49 7.38 -18.86
N VAL A 63 20.85 8.07 -19.94
CA VAL A 63 19.90 8.83 -20.77
C VAL A 63 18.89 7.92 -21.50
N MET A 64 19.35 6.75 -21.98
CA MET A 64 18.47 5.74 -22.57
C MET A 64 17.56 5.08 -21.52
N LEU A 65 18.07 4.86 -20.31
CA LEU A 65 17.34 4.21 -19.23
C LEU A 65 16.26 5.13 -18.64
N ILE A 66 16.52 6.43 -18.56
CA ILE A 66 15.59 7.45 -18.07
C ILE A 66 14.24 7.40 -18.82
N HIS A 67 14.26 7.36 -20.15
CA HIS A 67 13.03 7.32 -20.97
C HIS A 67 12.17 6.07 -20.68
N HIS A 68 12.85 4.96 -20.42
CA HIS A 68 12.25 3.68 -20.11
C HIS A 68 11.74 3.61 -18.65
N LEU A 69 12.38 4.33 -17.73
CA LEU A 69 11.92 4.48 -16.34
C LEU A 69 10.58 5.20 -16.24
N PHE A 70 10.29 6.16 -17.12
CA PHE A 70 8.98 6.82 -17.18
C PHE A 70 7.87 5.82 -17.49
N ALA A 71 8.02 5.03 -18.55
CA ALA A 71 7.05 4.01 -18.94
C ALA A 71 6.87 2.96 -17.82
N LEU A 72 7.97 2.53 -17.19
CA LEU A 72 7.95 1.60 -16.06
C LEU A 72 7.20 2.18 -14.84
N CYS A 73 7.45 3.44 -14.50
CA CYS A 73 6.81 4.13 -13.37
C CYS A 73 5.30 4.24 -13.59
N PHE A 74 4.87 4.77 -14.74
CA PHE A 74 3.45 4.88 -15.08
C PHE A 74 2.77 3.52 -15.20
N PHE A 75 3.45 2.50 -15.72
CA PHE A 75 2.93 1.14 -15.80
C PHE A 75 2.72 0.53 -14.41
N GLY A 76 3.74 0.60 -13.54
CA GLY A 76 3.67 0.06 -12.18
C GLY A 76 2.60 0.75 -11.34
N LEU A 77 2.55 2.09 -11.39
CA LEU A 77 1.53 2.88 -10.72
C LEU A 77 0.12 2.62 -11.29
N GLY A 78 0.00 2.47 -12.62
CA GLY A 78 -1.24 2.14 -13.29
C GLY A 78 -1.79 0.77 -12.87
N LEU A 79 -0.94 -0.25 -12.80
CA LEU A 79 -1.31 -1.58 -12.32
C LEU A 79 -1.78 -1.54 -10.87
N MET A 80 -1.07 -0.83 -10.00
CA MET A 80 -1.50 -0.61 -8.62
C MET A 80 -2.86 0.11 -8.55
N LEU A 81 -3.12 1.05 -9.45
CA LEU A 81 -4.38 1.79 -9.50
C LEU A 81 -5.54 0.90 -9.95
N VAL A 82 -5.34 -0.02 -10.90
CA VAL A 82 -6.32 -1.05 -11.27
C VAL A 82 -6.65 -1.93 -10.08
N LEU A 83 -5.62 -2.47 -9.41
CA LEU A 83 -5.78 -3.33 -8.22
C LEU A 83 -6.52 -2.62 -7.08
N SER A 84 -6.15 -1.37 -6.82
CA SER A 84 -6.78 -0.53 -5.80
C SER A 84 -8.24 -0.25 -6.14
N ASN A 85 -8.55 0.03 -7.40
CA ASN A 85 -9.92 0.28 -7.84
C ASN A 85 -10.80 -0.97 -7.79
N ILE A 86 -10.25 -2.17 -7.95
CA ILE A 86 -11.02 -3.41 -7.77
C ILE A 86 -11.57 -3.50 -6.33
N ILE A 87 -10.72 -3.24 -5.35
CA ILE A 87 -11.08 -3.28 -3.93
C ILE A 87 -12.01 -2.12 -3.57
N THR A 88 -11.65 -0.91 -4.00
CA THR A 88 -12.40 0.31 -3.68
C THR A 88 -13.81 0.23 -4.25
N THR A 89 -13.95 -0.16 -5.52
CA THR A 89 -15.26 -0.39 -6.16
C THR A 89 -16.11 -1.40 -5.39
N TYR A 90 -15.53 -2.51 -4.95
CA TYR A 90 -16.27 -3.48 -4.15
C TYR A 90 -16.85 -2.85 -2.88
N THR A 91 -16.04 -2.08 -2.15
CA THR A 91 -16.46 -1.44 -0.89
C THR A 91 -17.46 -0.29 -1.09
N THR A 92 -17.26 0.57 -2.09
CA THR A 92 -18.07 1.78 -2.30
C THR A 92 -19.35 1.50 -3.10
N VAL A 93 -19.34 0.51 -3.99
CA VAL A 93 -20.47 0.21 -4.89
C VAL A 93 -21.28 -1.00 -4.43
N PHE A 94 -20.68 -2.04 -3.88
CA PHE A 94 -21.44 -3.25 -3.49
C PHE A 94 -21.74 -3.32 -2.00
N HIS A 95 -20.90 -2.74 -1.15
CA HIS A 95 -21.06 -2.79 0.31
C HIS A 95 -21.65 -1.49 0.91
N SER A 96 -21.66 -0.38 0.18
CA SER A 96 -22.18 0.90 0.70
C SER A 96 -23.70 0.87 0.92
N GLU A 97 -24.14 1.51 2.01
CA GLU A 97 -25.56 1.72 2.34
C GLU A 97 -26.23 2.80 1.47
N GLU A 98 -25.44 3.57 0.72
CA GLU A 98 -25.95 4.61 -0.18
C GLU A 98 -26.61 4.04 -1.45
N ILE A 99 -26.12 2.90 -1.95
CA ILE A 99 -26.62 2.32 -3.21
C ILE A 99 -28.11 1.93 -3.15
N PRO A 100 -28.64 1.29 -2.08
CA PRO A 100 -30.08 1.11 -1.92
C PRO A 100 -30.88 2.40 -2.09
N PHE A 101 -30.41 3.49 -1.49
CA PHE A 101 -31.09 4.78 -1.57
C PHE A 101 -31.04 5.36 -2.99
N LEU A 102 -29.90 5.26 -3.67
CA LEU A 102 -29.74 5.74 -5.05
C LEU A 102 -30.58 4.92 -6.04
N LEU A 103 -30.71 3.61 -5.84
CA LEU A 103 -31.54 2.74 -6.68
C LEU A 103 -33.04 3.02 -6.54
N CYS A 104 -33.49 3.64 -5.44
CA CYS A 104 -34.87 4.10 -5.27
C CYS A 104 -35.16 5.44 -5.95
N ARG A 105 -34.14 6.14 -6.44
CA ARG A 105 -34.31 7.42 -7.14
C ARG A 105 -34.52 7.18 -8.65
N PRO A 106 -35.18 8.09 -9.37
CA PRO A 106 -35.39 7.99 -10.82
C PRO A 106 -34.10 8.34 -11.59
N ILE A 107 -33.02 7.61 -11.31
CA ILE A 107 -31.70 7.76 -11.93
C ILE A 107 -31.36 6.43 -12.59
N ALA A 108 -30.87 6.46 -13.84
CA ALA A 108 -30.53 5.24 -14.55
C ALA A 108 -29.35 4.50 -13.85
N PRO A 109 -29.35 3.16 -13.79
CA PRO A 109 -28.26 2.39 -13.19
C PRO A 109 -26.88 2.70 -13.79
N GLY A 110 -26.81 3.00 -15.10
CA GLY A 110 -25.60 3.45 -15.79
C GLY A 110 -25.06 4.77 -15.26
N GLU A 111 -25.93 5.77 -15.05
CA GLU A 111 -25.54 7.06 -14.48
C GLU A 111 -25.06 6.94 -13.03
N ILE A 112 -25.69 6.06 -12.23
CA ILE A 112 -25.23 5.75 -10.86
C ILE A 112 -23.83 5.17 -10.88
N LEU A 113 -23.57 4.21 -11.78
CA LEU A 113 -22.27 3.56 -11.88
C LEU A 113 -21.20 4.52 -12.41
N LEU A 114 -21.51 5.37 -13.38
CA LEU A 114 -20.60 6.40 -13.90
C LEU A 114 -20.23 7.42 -12.81
N HIS A 115 -21.22 7.85 -12.02
CA HIS A 115 -20.95 8.70 -10.86
C HIS A 115 -20.05 8.01 -9.83
N LYS A 116 -20.35 6.74 -9.50
CA LYS A 116 -19.52 5.97 -8.58
C LYS A 116 -18.12 5.70 -9.13
N TRP A 117 -17.95 5.58 -10.45
CA TRP A 117 -16.64 5.47 -11.08
C TRP A 117 -15.78 6.71 -10.84
N LEU A 118 -16.35 7.91 -11.03
CA LEU A 118 -15.67 9.16 -10.73
C LEU A 118 -15.31 9.27 -9.24
N GLU A 119 -16.25 8.94 -8.35
CA GLU A 119 -16.02 8.91 -6.91
C GLU A 119 -14.87 7.95 -6.52
N THR A 120 -14.90 6.71 -7.04
CA THR A 120 -13.83 5.73 -6.78
C THR A 120 -12.49 6.16 -7.37
N THR A 121 -12.50 6.85 -8.51
CA THR A 121 -11.29 7.37 -9.14
C THR A 121 -10.65 8.45 -8.27
N LEU A 122 -11.45 9.38 -7.74
CA LEU A 122 -10.95 10.42 -6.83
C LEU A 122 -10.40 9.82 -5.53
N ILE A 123 -11.10 8.84 -4.94
CA ILE A 123 -10.67 8.17 -3.70
C ILE A 123 -9.40 7.33 -3.89
N SER A 124 -9.17 6.75 -5.08
CA SER A 124 -8.00 5.90 -5.33
C SER A 124 -6.78 6.65 -5.89
N SER A 125 -6.98 7.80 -6.53
CA SER A 125 -5.93 8.52 -7.26
C SER A 125 -5.01 9.38 -6.40
N TRP A 126 -5.38 9.74 -5.16
CA TRP A 126 -4.55 10.62 -4.32
C TRP A 126 -3.14 10.07 -4.10
N ALA A 127 -3.00 8.75 -3.88
CA ALA A 127 -1.69 8.10 -3.67
C ALA A 127 -0.85 8.07 -4.95
N PHE A 128 -1.49 7.96 -6.12
CA PHE A 128 -0.82 8.06 -7.41
C PHE A 128 -0.18 9.44 -7.57
N PHE A 129 -0.94 10.52 -7.31
CA PHE A 129 -0.41 11.87 -7.43
C PHE A 129 0.67 12.19 -6.41
N LEU A 130 0.57 11.63 -5.20
CA LEU A 130 1.60 11.76 -4.16
C LEU A 130 2.97 11.25 -4.65
N ILE A 131 3.01 10.18 -5.46
CA ILE A 131 4.26 9.64 -6.01
C ILE A 131 4.66 10.34 -7.30
N ILE A 132 3.70 10.60 -8.21
CA ILE A 132 4.01 11.15 -9.54
C ILE A 132 4.57 12.58 -9.47
N VAL A 133 4.02 13.42 -8.59
CA VAL A 133 4.40 14.84 -8.46
C VAL A 133 5.88 14.99 -8.07
N PRO A 134 6.40 14.37 -7.00
CA PRO A 134 7.82 14.45 -6.67
C PRO A 134 8.70 13.74 -7.70
N PHE A 135 8.24 12.65 -8.31
CA PHE A 135 8.99 11.96 -9.37
C PHE A 135 9.24 12.86 -10.59
N ILE A 136 8.18 13.51 -11.11
CA ILE A 136 8.26 14.44 -12.23
C ILE A 136 9.03 15.69 -11.84
N GLY A 137 8.79 16.23 -10.64
CA GLY A 137 9.49 17.40 -10.14
C GLY A 137 11.00 17.17 -10.02
N ALA A 138 11.42 15.98 -9.61
CA ALA A 138 12.83 15.61 -9.53
C ALA A 138 13.45 15.49 -10.92
N PHE A 139 12.73 14.87 -11.84
CA PHE A 139 13.17 14.73 -13.23
C PHE A 139 13.30 16.08 -13.95
N ALA A 140 12.28 16.94 -13.83
CA ALA A 140 12.27 18.26 -14.44
C ALA A 140 13.43 19.12 -13.93
N TRP A 141 13.77 19.00 -12.64
CA TRP A 141 14.93 19.66 -12.05
C TRP A 141 16.25 19.10 -12.60
N HIS A 142 16.39 17.78 -12.69
CA HIS A 142 17.61 17.12 -13.17
C HIS A 142 17.93 17.48 -14.63
N GLU A 143 16.94 17.41 -15.52
CA GLU A 143 17.09 17.69 -16.96
C GLU A 143 16.94 19.19 -17.30
N ARG A 144 16.78 20.07 -16.30
CA ARG A 144 16.55 21.52 -16.46
C ARG A 144 15.38 21.85 -17.41
N LEU A 145 14.29 21.09 -17.31
CA LEU A 145 13.10 21.26 -18.15
C LEU A 145 12.22 22.42 -17.66
N SER A 146 11.48 23.03 -18.58
CA SER A 146 10.53 24.11 -18.25
C SER A 146 9.35 23.61 -17.42
N ALA A 147 8.72 24.51 -16.64
CA ALA A 147 7.52 24.20 -15.86
C ALA A 147 6.34 23.66 -16.70
N LEU A 148 6.33 23.93 -18.02
CA LEU A 148 5.35 23.38 -18.96
C LEU A 148 5.38 21.85 -19.00
N PHE A 149 6.55 21.23 -18.81
CA PHE A 149 6.68 19.78 -18.76
C PHE A 149 5.83 19.16 -17.63
N MET A 150 5.83 19.80 -16.46
CA MET A 150 5.05 19.36 -15.30
C MET A 150 3.54 19.46 -15.58
N LEU A 151 3.11 20.54 -16.23
CA LEU A 151 1.72 20.76 -16.62
C LEU A 151 1.25 19.71 -17.65
N TRP A 152 2.05 19.45 -18.69
CA TRP A 152 1.75 18.41 -19.68
C TRP A 152 1.64 17.04 -19.01
N THR A 153 2.57 16.70 -18.12
CA THR A 153 2.53 15.41 -17.45
C THR A 153 1.29 15.25 -16.56
N PHE A 154 0.91 16.31 -15.85
CA PHE A 154 -0.33 16.31 -15.07
C PHE A 154 -1.55 16.12 -15.96
N LEU A 155 -1.59 16.79 -17.12
CA LEU A 155 -2.68 16.66 -18.09
C LEU A 155 -2.81 15.24 -18.65
N PHE A 156 -1.70 14.57 -18.99
CA PHE A 156 -1.71 13.17 -19.43
C PHE A 156 -2.09 12.19 -18.30
N SER A 157 -1.77 12.53 -17.06
CA SER A 157 -2.06 11.68 -15.91
C SER A 157 -3.57 11.56 -15.64
N ILE A 158 -4.37 12.59 -15.92
CA ILE A 158 -5.81 12.59 -15.64
C ILE A 158 -6.55 11.51 -16.45
N PRO A 159 -6.47 11.46 -17.81
CA PRO A 159 -7.10 10.40 -18.57
C PRO A 159 -6.56 9.01 -18.23
N LEU A 160 -5.25 8.89 -17.97
CA LEU A 160 -4.62 7.63 -17.59
C LEU A 160 -5.25 7.04 -16.31
N VAL A 161 -5.39 7.87 -15.27
CA VAL A 161 -5.98 7.48 -13.99
C VAL A 161 -7.45 7.06 -14.17
N LEU A 162 -8.22 7.82 -14.94
CA LEU A 162 -9.61 7.48 -15.27
C LEU A 162 -9.69 6.13 -15.98
N LEU A 163 -8.86 5.92 -17.01
CA LEU A 163 -8.82 4.67 -17.78
C LEU A 163 -8.55 3.47 -16.87
N TYR A 164 -7.50 3.51 -16.06
CA TYR A 164 -7.16 2.40 -15.15
C TYR A 164 -8.23 2.17 -14.08
N ALA A 165 -8.85 3.23 -13.55
CA ALA A 165 -9.94 3.10 -12.60
C ALA A 165 -11.17 2.44 -13.23
N GLY A 166 -11.49 2.80 -14.47
CA GLY A 166 -12.63 2.23 -15.19
C GLY A 166 -12.42 0.76 -15.54
N VAL A 167 -11.20 0.40 -15.95
CA VAL A 167 -10.80 -1.01 -16.13
C VAL A 167 -10.97 -1.79 -14.81
N GLY A 168 -10.51 -1.25 -13.69
CA GLY A 168 -10.68 -1.89 -12.37
C GLY A 168 -12.15 -2.09 -11.97
N MET A 169 -13.01 -1.11 -12.25
CA MET A 169 -14.45 -1.21 -11.99
C MET A 169 -15.12 -2.27 -12.86
N LEU A 170 -14.84 -2.29 -14.18
CA LEU A 170 -15.38 -3.29 -15.11
C LEU A 170 -14.98 -4.71 -14.72
N LEU A 171 -13.70 -4.91 -14.35
CA LEU A 171 -13.21 -6.18 -13.85
C LEU A 171 -13.95 -6.62 -12.58
N THR A 172 -14.23 -5.69 -11.67
CA THR A 172 -14.97 -5.99 -10.44
C THR A 172 -16.38 -6.49 -10.74
N ILE A 173 -17.10 -5.82 -11.64
CA ILE A 173 -18.45 -6.21 -12.05
C ILE A 173 -18.43 -7.59 -12.72
N LEU A 174 -17.46 -7.82 -13.61
CA LEU A 174 -17.29 -9.09 -14.31
C LEU A 174 -17.07 -10.25 -13.32
N VAL A 175 -16.15 -10.06 -12.36
CA VAL A 175 -15.82 -11.10 -11.39
C VAL A 175 -17.00 -11.40 -10.46
N LEU A 176 -17.70 -10.37 -9.97
CA LEU A 176 -18.89 -10.55 -9.12
C LEU A 176 -20.07 -11.18 -9.87
N ARG A 177 -20.17 -10.95 -11.18
CA ARG A 177 -21.20 -11.55 -12.03
C ARG A 177 -21.02 -13.07 -12.14
N PHE A 178 -19.81 -13.51 -12.46
CA PHE A 178 -19.51 -14.94 -12.65
C PHE A 178 -19.38 -15.68 -11.32
N ALA A 179 -19.01 -14.98 -10.26
CA ALA A 179 -18.82 -15.59 -8.97
C ALA A 179 -19.59 -14.77 -7.90
N PRO A 180 -20.84 -15.18 -7.58
CA PRO A 180 -21.65 -14.51 -6.55
C PRO A 180 -21.49 -15.07 -5.12
N ARG A 181 -20.80 -16.21 -4.92
CA ARG A 181 -20.66 -16.89 -3.61
C ARG A 181 -19.30 -16.62 -2.94
N TRP A 182 -19.10 -17.07 -1.69
CA TRP A 182 -17.79 -17.07 -1.00
C TRP A 182 -16.63 -17.60 -1.86
N ARG A 183 -16.89 -18.56 -2.76
CA ARG A 183 -15.93 -19.09 -3.75
C ARG A 183 -15.43 -18.02 -4.73
N ALA A 184 -16.22 -17.01 -5.04
CA ALA A 184 -15.81 -15.83 -5.81
C ALA A 184 -14.68 -15.05 -5.19
N ARG A 185 -14.70 -14.92 -3.87
CA ARG A 185 -13.68 -14.20 -3.11
C ARG A 185 -12.36 -14.97 -3.17
N LEU A 186 -12.46 -16.31 -3.18
CA LEU A 186 -11.35 -17.23 -3.43
C LEU A 186 -10.85 -17.13 -4.89
N TRP A 187 -11.76 -17.06 -5.87
CA TRP A 187 -11.42 -16.90 -7.29
C TRP A 187 -10.89 -15.50 -7.63
N VAL A 188 -11.27 -14.43 -6.92
CA VAL A 188 -10.65 -13.09 -7.01
C VAL A 188 -9.22 -13.17 -6.49
N GLY A 189 -9.01 -13.81 -5.33
CA GLY A 189 -7.67 -14.05 -4.79
C GLY A 189 -6.81 -14.90 -5.72
N ILE A 190 -7.37 -15.97 -6.30
CA ILE A 190 -6.71 -16.85 -7.27
C ILE A 190 -6.51 -16.14 -8.61
N ALA A 191 -7.42 -15.29 -9.07
CA ALA A 191 -7.27 -14.51 -10.28
C ALA A 191 -6.21 -13.42 -10.08
N LEU A 192 -6.16 -12.78 -8.92
CA LEU A 192 -5.10 -11.84 -8.54
C LEU A 192 -3.75 -12.55 -8.44
N LEU A 193 -3.67 -13.67 -7.73
CA LEU A 193 -2.47 -14.51 -7.66
C LEU A 193 -2.10 -15.09 -9.02
N GLY A 194 -3.08 -15.37 -9.87
CA GLY A 194 -2.92 -15.83 -11.24
C GLY A 194 -2.44 -14.72 -12.16
N LEU A 195 -2.85 -13.47 -11.97
CA LEU A 195 -2.41 -12.30 -12.73
C LEU A 195 -1.01 -11.83 -12.28
N ILE A 196 -0.74 -11.92 -10.98
CA ILE A 196 0.58 -11.79 -10.35
C ILE A 196 1.51 -12.90 -10.83
N GLY A 197 1.04 -14.15 -10.83
CA GLY A 197 1.77 -15.34 -11.28
C GLY A 197 1.99 -15.37 -12.79
N TRP A 198 1.01 -14.91 -13.58
CA TRP A 198 1.11 -14.70 -15.02
C TRP A 198 2.06 -13.55 -15.35
N GLY A 199 2.01 -12.45 -14.60
CA GLY A 199 3.00 -11.38 -14.68
C GLY A 199 4.41 -11.88 -14.36
N GLY A 200 4.55 -12.68 -13.30
CA GLY A 200 5.80 -13.37 -12.96
C GLY A 200 6.27 -14.35 -14.03
N TRP A 201 5.35 -15.12 -14.62
CA TRP A 201 5.63 -16.07 -15.69
C TRP A 201 6.00 -15.37 -17.00
N LEU A 202 5.38 -14.24 -17.35
CA LEU A 202 5.79 -13.39 -18.46
C LEU A 202 7.19 -12.83 -18.23
N LEU A 203 7.50 -12.37 -17.01
CA LEU A 203 8.84 -11.89 -16.65
C LEU A 203 9.91 -12.98 -16.73
N LEU A 204 9.54 -14.25 -16.51
CA LEU A 204 10.44 -15.41 -16.58
C LEU A 204 10.49 -16.07 -17.97
N GLY A 205 9.39 -16.01 -18.75
CA GLY A 205 9.19 -16.73 -20.00
C GLY A 205 9.68 -16.00 -21.25
N PHE A 206 9.92 -14.68 -21.16
CA PHE A 206 10.57 -13.91 -22.24
C PHE A 206 12.10 -13.99 -22.22
N GLY A 207 12.69 -14.88 -21.41
CA GLY A 207 14.10 -15.27 -21.51
C GLY A 207 14.45 -16.10 -22.75
N LYS A 208 13.80 -15.87 -23.90
CA LYS A 208 14.31 -16.34 -25.19
C LYS A 208 15.24 -15.27 -25.75
N THR A 209 16.51 -15.66 -25.87
CA THR A 209 17.67 -14.90 -26.34
C THR A 209 17.34 -13.94 -27.49
N PRO A 210 17.31 -12.61 -27.27
CA PRO A 210 17.38 -11.63 -28.33
C PRO A 210 18.84 -11.41 -28.74
N THR A 211 19.07 -11.30 -30.04
CA THR A 211 20.36 -11.21 -30.74
C THR A 211 21.02 -9.83 -30.72
N ASP A 212 20.51 -8.86 -29.93
CA ASP A 212 21.03 -7.49 -29.90
C ASP A 212 21.69 -7.14 -28.55
N ASP A 213 23.00 -6.85 -28.59
CA ASP A 213 23.86 -6.63 -27.42
C ASP A 213 23.42 -5.49 -26.48
N VAL A 214 22.71 -4.48 -27.00
CA VAL A 214 22.27 -3.32 -26.21
C VAL A 214 20.95 -3.60 -25.46
N ALA A 215 20.03 -4.33 -26.10
CA ALA A 215 18.79 -4.76 -25.46
C ALA A 215 19.06 -5.81 -24.38
N PHE A 216 20.07 -6.67 -24.58
CA PHE A 216 20.54 -7.67 -23.63
C PHE A 216 21.04 -7.05 -22.32
N ILE A 217 21.80 -5.95 -22.40
CA ILE A 217 22.30 -5.23 -21.22
C ILE A 217 21.13 -4.59 -20.47
N LEU A 218 20.22 -3.91 -21.18
CA LEU A 218 19.09 -3.19 -20.56
C LEU A 218 18.05 -4.14 -19.93
N GLU A 219 17.76 -5.29 -20.57
CA GLU A 219 16.88 -6.33 -20.02
C GLU A 219 17.46 -7.01 -18.79
N ARG A 220 18.79 -7.12 -18.70
CA ARG A 220 19.47 -7.73 -17.57
C ARG A 220 19.51 -6.84 -16.34
N PHE A 221 19.45 -5.52 -16.52
CA PHE A 221 19.46 -4.55 -15.41
C PHE A 221 18.08 -4.16 -14.89
N VAL A 222 17.01 -4.19 -15.71
CA VAL A 222 15.63 -3.92 -15.24
C VAL A 222 14.63 -4.90 -15.88
N PRO A 223 14.37 -6.05 -15.22
CA PRO A 223 13.35 -7.00 -15.64
C PRO A 223 11.98 -6.32 -15.73
N GLY A 224 11.28 -6.45 -16.86
CA GLY A 224 9.94 -5.87 -17.07
C GLY A 224 9.90 -4.58 -17.89
N LEU A 225 11.05 -4.03 -18.30
CA LEU A 225 11.11 -2.88 -19.20
C LEU A 225 10.38 -3.12 -20.52
N LYS A 226 10.57 -4.28 -21.15
CA LYS A 226 9.86 -4.63 -22.40
C LYS A 226 8.34 -4.73 -22.21
N VAL A 227 7.88 -5.17 -21.03
CA VAL A 227 6.44 -5.26 -20.72
C VAL A 227 5.85 -3.86 -20.53
N ALA A 228 6.53 -3.00 -19.77
CA ALA A 228 6.09 -1.64 -19.52
C ALA A 228 6.17 -0.73 -20.76
N ALA A 229 7.14 -0.97 -21.64
CA ALA A 229 7.34 -0.26 -22.90
C ALA A 229 6.60 -0.90 -24.09
N PHE A 230 5.72 -1.87 -23.85
CA PHE A 230 5.00 -2.50 -24.96
C PHE A 230 4.03 -1.46 -25.59
N PRO A 231 4.08 -1.25 -26.93
CA PRO A 231 3.48 -0.06 -27.57
C PRO A 231 1.97 0.11 -27.41
N LEU A 232 1.24 -0.95 -27.05
CA LEU A 232 -0.21 -0.91 -26.85
C LEU A 232 -0.62 -0.54 -25.41
N TRP A 233 0.33 -0.41 -24.48
CA TRP A 233 -0.01 -0.02 -23.11
C TRP A 233 -0.24 1.50 -23.00
N PRO A 234 -1.28 1.94 -22.27
CA PRO A 234 -1.51 3.36 -21.98
C PRO A 234 -0.32 4.06 -21.32
N SER A 235 0.47 3.34 -20.52
CA SER A 235 1.69 3.85 -19.90
C SER A 235 2.76 4.25 -20.92
N ALA A 236 2.87 3.52 -22.03
CA ALA A 236 3.80 3.85 -23.10
C ALA A 236 3.35 5.11 -23.87
N TRP A 237 2.05 5.25 -24.15
CA TRP A 237 1.51 6.46 -24.79
C TRP A 237 1.74 7.71 -23.96
N VAL A 238 1.61 7.61 -22.63
CA VAL A 238 1.90 8.71 -21.71
C VAL A 238 3.39 9.06 -21.74
N ALA A 239 4.27 8.08 -21.55
CA ALA A 239 5.72 8.31 -21.55
C ALA A 239 6.22 8.90 -22.88
N GLU A 240 5.83 8.31 -24.01
CA GLU A 240 6.19 8.83 -25.34
C GLU A 240 5.56 10.18 -25.64
N GLY A 241 4.29 10.39 -25.24
CA GLY A 241 3.58 11.64 -25.47
C GLY A 241 4.23 12.81 -24.75
N ILE A 242 4.58 12.63 -23.48
CA ILE A 242 5.28 13.63 -22.67
C ILE A 242 6.66 13.96 -23.25
N VAL A 243 7.43 12.93 -23.63
CA VAL A 243 8.75 13.12 -24.23
C VAL A 243 8.64 13.82 -25.59
N ALA A 244 7.68 13.44 -26.44
CA ALA A 244 7.47 14.07 -27.73
C ALA A 244 7.16 15.57 -27.58
N LEU A 245 6.30 15.95 -26.63
CA LEU A 245 6.00 17.35 -26.33
C LEU A 245 7.23 18.10 -25.80
N SER A 246 8.04 17.46 -24.95
CA SER A 246 9.28 18.07 -24.44
C SER A 246 10.31 18.37 -25.54
N ARG A 247 10.30 17.57 -26.62
CA ARG A 247 11.18 17.74 -27.79
C ARG A 247 10.59 18.68 -28.86
N GLY A 248 9.47 19.35 -28.57
CA GLY A 248 8.78 20.23 -29.53
C GLY A 248 7.99 19.50 -30.63
N GLN A 249 7.82 18.18 -30.54
CA GLN A 249 7.02 17.39 -31.48
C GLN A 249 5.53 17.43 -31.12
N TRP A 250 4.91 18.59 -31.25
CA TRP A 250 3.53 18.87 -30.83
C TRP A 250 2.51 17.91 -31.41
N LEU A 251 2.62 17.56 -32.70
CA LEU A 251 1.68 16.66 -33.38
C LEU A 251 1.69 15.24 -32.83
N ARG A 252 2.88 14.67 -32.60
CA ARG A 252 3.00 13.31 -32.06
C ARG A 252 2.50 13.25 -30.61
N GLY A 253 2.86 14.26 -29.82
CA GLY A 253 2.39 14.39 -28.44
C GLY A 253 0.87 14.52 -28.33
N SER A 254 0.27 15.42 -29.11
CA SER A 254 -1.18 15.63 -29.10
C SER A 254 -1.97 14.44 -29.64
N LEU A 255 -1.44 13.71 -30.63
CA LEU A 255 -2.03 12.48 -31.13
C LEU A 255 -2.08 11.42 -30.03
N LEU A 256 -0.97 11.18 -29.33
CA LEU A 256 -0.92 10.21 -28.23
C LEU A 256 -1.86 10.60 -27.08
N PHE A 257 -1.96 11.90 -26.77
CA PHE A 257 -2.96 12.41 -25.83
C PHE A 257 -4.39 12.10 -26.31
N GLY A 258 -4.68 12.33 -27.59
CA GLY A 258 -5.98 12.05 -28.19
C GLY A 258 -6.34 10.57 -28.15
N VAL A 259 -5.37 9.67 -28.42
CA VAL A 259 -5.55 8.21 -28.29
C VAL A 259 -5.87 7.83 -26.84
N LEU A 260 -5.16 8.40 -25.86
CA LEU A 260 -5.41 8.14 -24.45
C LEU A 260 -6.80 8.64 -24.03
N LEU A 261 -7.19 9.83 -24.46
CA LEU A 261 -8.51 10.41 -24.19
C LEU A 261 -9.62 9.56 -24.81
N ALA A 262 -9.47 9.15 -26.08
CA ALA A 262 -10.44 8.31 -26.78
C ALA A 262 -10.65 6.96 -26.06
N ASN A 263 -9.56 6.30 -25.62
CA ASN A 263 -9.66 5.08 -24.84
C ASN A 263 -10.34 5.30 -23.48
N THR A 264 -10.08 6.43 -22.83
CA THR A 264 -10.71 6.79 -21.56
C THR A 264 -12.22 6.99 -21.72
N LEU A 265 -12.64 7.70 -22.77
CA LEU A 265 -14.06 7.89 -23.10
C LEU A 265 -14.74 6.57 -23.49
N MET A 266 -14.06 5.71 -24.24
CA MET A 266 -14.55 4.36 -24.54
C MET A 266 -14.80 3.56 -23.26
N VAL A 267 -13.87 3.59 -22.29
CA VAL A 267 -14.05 2.93 -21.00
C VAL A 267 -15.24 3.53 -20.23
N ALA A 268 -15.43 4.85 -20.26
CA ALA A 268 -16.60 5.50 -19.64
C ALA A 268 -17.93 4.97 -20.22
N LEU A 269 -18.00 4.85 -21.55
CA LEU A 269 -19.17 4.27 -22.24
C LEU A 269 -19.39 2.79 -21.87
N LEU A 270 -18.31 2.01 -21.77
CA LEU A 270 -18.39 0.62 -21.32
C LEU A 270 -18.87 0.50 -19.87
N VAL A 271 -18.42 1.39 -18.99
CA VAL A 271 -18.89 1.46 -17.59
C VAL A 271 -20.37 1.77 -17.56
N GLU A 272 -20.85 2.77 -18.30
CA GLU A 272 -22.27 3.10 -18.36
C GLU A 272 -23.11 1.94 -18.92
N ALA A 273 -22.66 1.31 -20.01
CA ALA A 273 -23.33 0.16 -20.61
C ALA A 273 -23.38 -1.05 -19.66
N ALA A 274 -22.27 -1.34 -18.97
CA ALA A 274 -22.22 -2.37 -17.92
C ALA A 274 -23.14 -2.01 -16.73
N GLY A 275 -23.27 -0.73 -16.42
CA GLY A 275 -24.19 -0.21 -15.42
C GLY A 275 -25.64 -0.53 -15.76
N ASN A 276 -26.07 -0.19 -16.98
CA ASN A 276 -27.43 -0.46 -17.43
C ASN A 276 -27.74 -1.96 -17.58
N ALA A 277 -26.80 -2.75 -18.08
CA ALA A 277 -27.04 -4.16 -18.37
C ALA A 277 -26.82 -5.11 -17.18
N LEU A 278 -25.80 -4.87 -16.36
CA LEU A 278 -25.27 -5.87 -15.42
C LEU A 278 -25.35 -5.47 -13.95
N PHE A 279 -25.34 -4.17 -13.66
CA PHE A 279 -25.15 -3.68 -12.28
C PHE A 279 -26.23 -4.17 -11.32
N VAL A 280 -27.51 -3.94 -11.65
CA VAL A 280 -28.64 -4.30 -10.77
C VAL A 280 -28.68 -5.80 -10.50
N GLN A 281 -28.48 -6.62 -11.54
CA GLN A 281 -28.45 -8.08 -11.40
C GLN A 281 -27.29 -8.56 -10.52
N THR A 282 -26.11 -7.97 -10.71
CA THR A 282 -24.90 -8.32 -9.94
C THR A 282 -25.04 -7.90 -8.48
N TRP A 283 -25.62 -6.73 -8.23
CA TRP A 283 -25.90 -6.22 -6.90
C TRP A 283 -26.95 -7.07 -6.14
N LEU A 284 -28.02 -7.48 -6.81
CA LEU A 284 -29.02 -8.37 -6.22
C LEU A 284 -28.43 -9.75 -5.88
N ARG A 285 -27.62 -10.33 -6.77
CA ARG A 285 -26.98 -11.64 -6.54
C ARG A 285 -26.02 -11.62 -5.35
N THR A 286 -25.22 -10.55 -5.23
CA THR A 286 -24.28 -10.41 -4.11
C THR A 286 -25.02 -10.31 -2.77
N ARG A 287 -26.12 -9.54 -2.69
CA ARG A 287 -26.94 -9.45 -1.47
C ARG A 287 -27.75 -10.71 -1.16
N ALA A 288 -28.32 -11.36 -2.18
CA ALA A 288 -29.07 -12.61 -2.00
C ALA A 288 -28.17 -13.73 -1.44
N ALA A 289 -26.91 -13.78 -1.87
CA ALA A 289 -25.91 -14.72 -1.36
C ALA A 289 -25.55 -14.49 0.12
N PHE A 290 -25.76 -13.29 0.67
CA PHE A 290 -25.58 -12.99 2.10
C PHE A 290 -26.81 -13.35 2.94
N ARG A 291 -28.03 -13.21 2.39
CA ARG A 291 -29.29 -13.48 3.13
C ARG A 291 -29.69 -14.94 3.15
N GLN A 292 -29.36 -15.73 2.12
CA GLN A 292 -29.62 -17.17 2.12
C GLN A 292 -28.57 -17.88 2.97
N GLY A 293 -28.82 -17.91 4.28
CA GLY A 293 -28.06 -18.68 5.25
C GLY A 293 -28.11 -20.18 4.99
N ALA A 294 -27.27 -20.68 4.09
CA ALA A 294 -26.86 -22.07 4.16
C ALA A 294 -26.17 -22.28 5.52
N PRO A 295 -26.47 -23.36 6.28
CA PRO A 295 -25.87 -23.60 7.57
C PRO A 295 -24.36 -23.55 7.42
N ALA A 296 -23.74 -22.59 8.08
CA ALA A 296 -22.33 -22.29 7.99
C ALA A 296 -21.54 -23.51 8.50
N ARG A 297 -21.16 -24.42 7.60
CA ARG A 297 -20.08 -25.35 7.91
C ARG A 297 -18.84 -24.48 8.15
N PRO A 298 -18.22 -24.54 9.35
CA PRO A 298 -17.08 -23.70 9.68
C PRO A 298 -15.94 -24.03 8.71
N ILE A 299 -15.58 -23.05 7.86
CA ILE A 299 -14.54 -23.17 6.83
C ILE A 299 -13.16 -23.35 7.45
N ALA A 300 -12.97 -22.92 8.69
CA ALA A 300 -11.82 -23.27 9.50
C ALA A 300 -12.27 -24.32 10.52
N ALA A 301 -11.61 -25.48 10.55
CA ALA A 301 -11.59 -26.30 11.75
C ALA A 301 -11.33 -25.34 12.93
N PRO A 302 -12.15 -25.36 14.01
CA PRO A 302 -11.88 -24.50 15.15
C PRO A 302 -10.41 -24.72 15.50
N VAL A 303 -9.59 -23.64 15.52
CA VAL A 303 -8.24 -23.73 16.09
C VAL A 303 -8.45 -24.48 17.40
N PRO A 304 -7.93 -25.73 17.52
CA PRO A 304 -8.32 -26.57 18.62
C PRO A 304 -7.96 -25.77 19.84
N ALA A 305 -8.96 -25.45 20.66
CA ALA A 305 -8.72 -24.59 21.79
C ALA A 305 -7.63 -25.25 22.69
N THR A 306 -7.48 -26.58 22.60
CA THR A 306 -6.39 -27.40 23.10
C THR A 306 -4.95 -27.01 22.68
N ARG A 307 -4.71 -26.34 21.54
CA ARG A 307 -3.36 -25.87 21.13
C ARG A 307 -2.91 -24.57 21.83
N LEU A 308 -3.81 -23.89 22.54
CA LEU A 308 -3.54 -22.63 23.26
C LEU A 308 -3.69 -22.79 24.78
N THR A 309 -3.53 -24.00 25.32
CA THR A 309 -3.65 -24.28 26.76
C THR A 309 -2.62 -23.57 27.63
N PHE A 310 -1.50 -23.13 27.04
CA PHE A 310 -0.48 -22.30 27.73
C PHE A 310 -0.99 -20.89 28.09
N LEU A 311 -2.03 -20.39 27.40
CA LEU A 311 -2.62 -19.08 27.73
C LEU A 311 -3.71 -19.22 28.80
N ALA A 312 -3.76 -18.22 29.69
CA ALA A 312 -4.88 -18.05 30.62
C ALA A 312 -6.22 -18.02 29.87
N HIS A 313 -7.29 -18.50 30.52
CA HIS A 313 -8.61 -18.71 29.89
C HIS A 313 -9.13 -17.46 29.17
N ASP A 314 -9.01 -16.30 29.81
CA ASP A 314 -9.46 -15.02 29.27
C ASP A 314 -8.65 -14.59 28.04
N ALA A 315 -7.33 -14.77 28.08
CA ALA A 315 -6.44 -14.41 26.98
C ALA A 315 -6.68 -15.32 25.76
N ARG A 316 -6.90 -16.61 25.99
CA ARG A 316 -7.23 -17.58 24.95
C ARG A 316 -8.58 -17.25 24.30
N ALA A 317 -9.60 -16.89 25.09
CA ALA A 317 -10.91 -16.52 24.55
C ALA A 317 -10.80 -15.30 23.62
N LEU A 318 -10.03 -14.29 24.03
CA LEU A 318 -9.85 -13.05 23.28
C LEU A 318 -9.04 -13.28 21.99
N VAL A 319 -7.96 -14.08 22.04
CA VAL A 319 -7.16 -14.43 20.85
C VAL A 319 -7.97 -15.28 19.86
N ILE A 320 -8.72 -16.29 20.34
CA ILE A 320 -9.56 -17.13 19.46
C ILE A 320 -10.64 -16.28 18.80
N LYS A 321 -11.23 -15.35 19.54
CA LYS A 321 -12.18 -14.38 19.00
C LYS A 321 -11.53 -13.57 17.88
N ASP A 322 -10.39 -12.93 18.12
CA ASP A 322 -9.73 -12.06 17.13
C ASP A 322 -9.35 -12.84 15.86
N VAL A 323 -8.81 -14.05 15.99
CA VAL A 323 -8.49 -14.94 14.85
C VAL A 323 -9.74 -15.33 14.07
N ARG A 324 -10.86 -15.63 14.75
CA ARG A 324 -12.13 -15.96 14.08
C ARG A 324 -12.73 -14.74 13.38
N THR A 325 -12.68 -13.56 13.99
CA THR A 325 -13.15 -12.32 13.38
C THR A 325 -12.34 -12.00 12.13
N MET A 326 -11.01 -12.08 12.23
CA MET A 326 -10.12 -11.93 11.09
C MET A 326 -10.48 -12.95 10.00
N ALA A 327 -10.53 -14.26 10.31
CA ALA A 327 -10.87 -15.33 9.36
C ALA A 327 -12.23 -15.16 8.67
N ARG A 328 -13.20 -14.51 9.33
CA ARG A 328 -14.54 -14.26 8.80
C ARG A 328 -14.62 -12.99 7.97
N ASP A 329 -13.71 -12.04 8.13
CA ASP A 329 -13.67 -10.79 7.39
C ASP A 329 -12.85 -10.93 6.09
N PRO A 330 -13.50 -11.10 4.92
CA PRO A 330 -12.80 -11.29 3.65
C PRO A 330 -11.99 -10.07 3.23
N ALA A 331 -12.36 -8.86 3.66
CA ALA A 331 -11.62 -7.64 3.29
C ALA A 331 -10.18 -7.70 3.82
N GLN A 332 -10.01 -8.21 5.06
CA GLN A 332 -8.71 -8.32 5.71
C GLN A 332 -7.82 -9.37 5.03
N TRP A 333 -8.34 -10.57 4.74
CA TRP A 333 -7.53 -11.60 4.08
C TRP A 333 -7.24 -11.31 2.61
N ILE A 334 -8.17 -10.69 1.86
CA ILE A 334 -7.90 -10.27 0.48
C ILE A 334 -6.75 -9.26 0.44
N GLN A 335 -6.76 -8.28 1.36
CA GLN A 335 -5.67 -7.33 1.50
C GLN A 335 -4.35 -8.02 1.89
N GLY A 336 -4.41 -9.00 2.80
CA GLY A 336 -3.26 -9.84 3.17
C GLY A 336 -2.70 -10.63 1.98
N PHE A 337 -3.55 -11.30 1.19
CA PHE A 337 -3.13 -12.06 0.00
C PHE A 337 -2.46 -11.18 -1.05
N LEU A 338 -3.05 -10.01 -1.34
CA LEU A 338 -2.44 -9.03 -2.24
C LEU A 338 -1.05 -8.60 -1.74
N PHE A 339 -0.96 -8.31 -0.46
CA PHE A 339 0.27 -7.86 0.17
C PHE A 339 1.38 -8.93 0.14
N PHE A 340 1.09 -10.16 0.59
CA PHE A 340 2.05 -11.27 0.56
C PHE A 340 2.36 -11.74 -0.86
N GLY A 341 1.39 -11.66 -1.79
CA GLY A 341 1.59 -12.00 -3.20
C GLY A 341 2.58 -11.05 -3.88
N LEU A 342 2.44 -9.75 -3.68
CA LEU A 342 3.38 -8.75 -4.20
C LEU A 342 4.79 -8.93 -3.60
N LEU A 343 4.85 -9.19 -2.30
CA LEU A 343 6.11 -9.41 -1.59
C LEU A 343 6.79 -10.73 -2.00
N THR A 344 6.01 -11.76 -2.36
CA THR A 344 6.54 -12.99 -2.95
C THR A 344 7.16 -12.71 -4.32
N LEU A 345 6.49 -11.96 -5.20
CA LEU A 345 7.08 -11.52 -6.47
C LEU A 345 8.38 -10.73 -6.28
N TYR A 346 8.41 -9.84 -5.28
CA TYR A 346 9.61 -9.08 -4.93
C TYR A 346 10.79 -10.00 -4.60
N PHE A 347 10.59 -11.02 -3.77
CA PHE A 347 11.66 -11.97 -3.42
C PHE A 347 12.09 -12.85 -4.59
N PHE A 348 11.15 -13.29 -5.44
CA PHE A 348 11.50 -14.00 -6.66
C PHE A 348 12.33 -13.13 -7.61
N ASN A 349 11.99 -11.85 -7.73
CA ASN A 349 12.75 -10.91 -8.56
C ASN A 349 14.15 -10.64 -8.00
N LEU A 350 14.28 -10.46 -6.68
CA LEU A 350 15.58 -10.31 -6.01
C LEU A 350 16.52 -11.47 -6.33
N ARG A 351 16.04 -12.72 -6.31
CA ARG A 351 16.90 -13.89 -6.54
C ARG A 351 17.50 -13.95 -7.96
N ASN A 352 16.85 -13.33 -8.94
CA ASN A 352 17.33 -13.30 -10.32
C ASN A 352 18.41 -12.24 -10.56
N LEU A 353 18.56 -11.28 -9.67
CA LEU A 353 19.58 -10.25 -9.74
C LEU A 353 20.90 -10.86 -9.20
N HIS A 354 21.89 -11.00 -10.09
CA HIS A 354 23.17 -11.68 -9.80
C HIS A 354 24.08 -10.79 -8.94
N TYR A 355 23.66 -10.50 -7.70
CA TYR A 355 24.30 -9.53 -6.80
C TYR A 355 25.74 -9.86 -6.40
N HIS A 356 26.16 -11.11 -6.59
CA HIS A 356 27.53 -11.55 -6.35
C HIS A 356 28.55 -10.93 -7.31
N LEU A 357 28.10 -10.31 -8.42
CA LEU A 357 28.94 -9.64 -9.41
C LEU A 357 29.15 -8.15 -9.12
N LEU A 358 28.44 -7.58 -8.15
CA LEU A 358 28.53 -6.16 -7.78
C LEU A 358 29.62 -5.92 -6.74
N SER A 359 30.21 -4.71 -6.73
CA SER A 359 31.20 -4.34 -5.71
C SER A 359 30.59 -4.33 -4.30
N ASP A 360 31.44 -4.52 -3.28
CA ASP A 360 30.98 -4.61 -1.88
C ASP A 360 30.22 -3.37 -1.40
N VAL A 361 30.54 -2.19 -1.95
CA VAL A 361 29.83 -0.92 -1.67
C VAL A 361 28.37 -1.01 -2.10
N TRP A 362 28.13 -1.44 -3.35
CA TRP A 362 26.79 -1.60 -3.91
C TRP A 362 26.01 -2.68 -3.18
N ARG A 363 26.68 -3.79 -2.85
CA ARG A 363 26.08 -4.89 -2.12
C ARG A 363 25.60 -4.47 -0.73
N ASN A 364 26.41 -3.72 0.00
CA ASN A 364 26.04 -3.21 1.32
C ASN A 364 24.86 -2.22 1.22
N LEU A 365 24.91 -1.28 0.27
CA LEU A 365 23.84 -0.31 0.06
C LEU A 365 22.50 -0.99 -0.27
N ILE A 366 22.51 -1.93 -1.22
CA ILE A 366 21.32 -2.69 -1.63
C ILE A 366 20.76 -3.49 -0.45
N THR A 367 21.62 -4.06 0.40
CA THR A 367 21.19 -4.81 1.58
C THR A 367 20.44 -3.92 2.58
N PHE A 368 20.97 -2.74 2.91
CA PHE A 368 20.30 -1.83 3.84
C PHE A 368 19.04 -1.19 3.24
N LEU A 369 19.03 -0.91 1.94
CA LEU A 369 17.83 -0.44 1.24
C LEU A 369 16.73 -1.52 1.21
N ASN A 370 17.12 -2.78 1.05
CA ASN A 370 16.21 -3.92 1.16
C ASN A 370 15.62 -4.06 2.57
N ILE A 371 16.46 -3.96 3.61
CA ILE A 371 15.99 -3.97 5.02
C ILE A 371 15.01 -2.83 5.26
N PHE A 372 15.31 -1.62 4.76
CA PHE A 372 14.41 -0.48 4.83
C PHE A 372 13.08 -0.73 4.12
N SER A 373 13.11 -1.32 2.92
CA SER A 373 11.92 -1.69 2.15
C SER A 373 11.05 -2.71 2.90
N LEU A 374 11.66 -3.76 3.45
CA LEU A 374 10.95 -4.77 4.26
C LEU A 374 10.39 -4.16 5.56
N ALA A 375 11.12 -3.25 6.18
CA ALA A 375 10.65 -2.54 7.35
C ALA A 375 9.45 -1.63 7.02
N ALA A 376 9.46 -0.95 5.87
CA ALA A 376 8.35 -0.10 5.42
C ALA A 376 7.09 -0.92 5.14
N VAL A 377 7.28 -2.12 4.58
CA VAL A 377 6.24 -3.15 4.45
C VAL A 377 5.66 -3.51 5.83
N MET A 378 6.51 -3.79 6.83
CA MET A 378 6.06 -4.10 8.20
C MET A 378 5.31 -2.93 8.86
N CYS A 379 5.74 -1.69 8.63
CA CYS A 379 5.05 -0.48 9.08
C CYS A 379 3.62 -0.38 8.50
N SER A 380 3.48 -0.63 7.19
CA SER A 380 2.18 -0.67 6.51
C SER A 380 1.28 -1.78 7.04
N PHE A 381 1.84 -2.98 7.26
CA PHE A 381 1.13 -4.11 7.86
C PHE A 381 0.61 -3.78 9.27
N SER A 382 1.45 -3.18 10.12
CA SER A 382 1.06 -2.77 11.48
C SER A 382 -0.12 -1.79 11.47
N SER A 383 -0.04 -0.78 10.62
CA SER A 383 -1.08 0.24 10.53
C SER A 383 -2.40 -0.31 9.99
N ARG A 384 -2.36 -1.33 9.12
CA ARG A 384 -3.57 -1.91 8.50
C ARG A 384 -4.26 -2.95 9.36
N PHE A 385 -3.49 -3.82 10.02
CA PHE A 385 -4.04 -4.99 10.70
C PHE A 385 -4.02 -4.91 12.22
N ILE A 386 -3.10 -4.13 12.81
CA ILE A 386 -2.92 -4.07 14.27
C ILE A 386 -3.56 -2.82 14.85
N TYR A 387 -3.34 -1.65 14.24
CA TYR A 387 -3.90 -0.38 14.71
C TYR A 387 -5.43 -0.39 14.86
N PRO A 388 -6.24 -0.84 13.87
CA PRO A 388 -7.70 -0.78 13.99
C PRO A 388 -8.29 -1.86 14.90
N GLN A 389 -7.52 -2.85 15.40
CA GLN A 389 -8.06 -4.01 16.13
C GLN A 389 -8.91 -3.65 17.34
N LEU A 390 -8.56 -2.56 18.04
CA LEU A 390 -9.31 -2.12 19.21
C LEU A 390 -10.59 -1.38 18.81
N SER A 391 -10.53 -0.57 17.75
CA SER A 391 -11.66 0.18 17.19
C SER A 391 -12.69 -0.74 16.51
N LEU A 392 -12.24 -1.83 15.89
CA LEU A 392 -13.10 -2.83 15.24
C LEU A 392 -13.97 -3.63 16.21
N GLU A 393 -13.72 -3.54 17.52
CA GLU A 393 -14.65 -4.02 18.54
C GLU A 393 -15.98 -3.24 18.51
N GLY A 394 -15.94 -1.99 18.03
CA GLY A 394 -17.10 -1.15 17.77
C GLY A 394 -18.03 -1.00 18.97
N GLN A 395 -19.33 -1.00 18.70
CA GLN A 395 -20.36 -0.86 19.75
C GLN A 395 -20.41 -2.04 20.73
N ALA A 396 -19.75 -3.18 20.45
CA ALA A 396 -19.69 -4.30 21.39
C ALA A 396 -18.59 -4.15 22.45
N PHE A 397 -17.86 -3.02 22.44
CA PHE A 397 -16.76 -2.78 23.38
C PHE A 397 -17.21 -2.78 24.85
N TRP A 398 -18.43 -2.32 25.16
CA TRP A 398 -18.97 -2.32 26.53
C TRP A 398 -19.06 -3.74 27.12
N LEU A 399 -19.32 -4.76 26.29
CA LEU A 399 -19.38 -6.16 26.73
C LEU A 399 -18.02 -6.64 27.25
N ILE A 400 -16.92 -6.13 26.66
CA ILE A 400 -15.56 -6.40 27.10
C ILE A 400 -15.29 -5.68 28.43
N GLY A 401 -15.86 -4.49 28.63
CA GLY A 401 -15.76 -3.73 29.88
C GLY A 401 -16.49 -4.34 31.07
N LEU A 402 -17.57 -5.09 30.82
CA LEU A 402 -18.29 -5.85 31.85
C LEU A 402 -17.65 -7.21 32.17
N GLY A 403 -16.66 -7.65 31.39
CA GLY A 403 -15.97 -8.91 31.63
C GLY A 403 -15.10 -8.88 32.90
N PRO A 404 -14.73 -10.05 33.46
CA PRO A 404 -13.89 -10.14 34.67
C PRO A 404 -12.41 -9.72 34.44
N THR A 405 -12.12 -9.00 33.37
CA THR A 405 -10.77 -8.61 32.95
C THR A 405 -10.57 -7.10 32.97
N THR A 406 -9.41 -6.64 33.44
CA THR A 406 -9.08 -5.20 33.41
C THR A 406 -8.68 -4.74 32.01
N MET A 407 -8.99 -3.48 31.68
CA MET A 407 -8.61 -2.85 30.39
C MET A 407 -7.11 -2.89 30.12
N GLY A 408 -6.29 -2.74 31.18
CA GLY A 408 -4.84 -2.89 31.07
C GLY A 408 -4.41 -4.31 30.69
N ARG A 409 -5.13 -5.34 31.14
CA ARG A 409 -4.87 -6.74 30.77
C ARG A 409 -5.28 -7.01 29.32
N ILE A 410 -6.43 -6.47 28.88
CA ILE A 410 -6.89 -6.58 27.49
C ILE A 410 -5.88 -5.95 26.52
N LEU A 411 -5.39 -4.74 26.83
CA LEU A 411 -4.36 -4.07 26.03
C LEU A 411 -3.07 -4.90 25.94
N LYS A 412 -2.61 -5.48 27.06
CA LYS A 412 -1.44 -6.37 27.09
C LYS A 412 -1.64 -7.63 26.25
N ILE A 413 -2.84 -8.25 26.32
CA ILE A 413 -3.15 -9.45 25.52
C ILE A 413 -3.13 -9.11 24.02
N LYS A 414 -3.76 -8.01 23.62
CA LYS A 414 -3.77 -7.56 22.21
C LYS A 414 -2.37 -7.14 21.73
N PHE A 415 -1.58 -6.50 22.58
CA PHE A 415 -0.18 -6.21 22.28
C PHE A 415 0.63 -7.50 22.07
N LEU A 416 0.51 -8.49 22.97
CA LEU A 416 1.27 -9.72 22.88
C LEU A 416 0.84 -10.57 21.67
N SER A 417 -0.45 -10.63 21.36
CA SER A 417 -0.93 -11.33 20.16
C SER A 417 -0.44 -10.66 18.87
N ALA A 418 -0.49 -9.33 18.81
CA ALA A 418 0.06 -8.56 17.70
C ALA A 418 1.57 -8.76 17.56
N LEU A 419 2.31 -8.74 18.67
CA LEU A 419 3.76 -8.95 18.70
C LEU A 419 4.15 -10.33 18.17
N VAL A 420 3.47 -11.39 18.61
CA VAL A 420 3.75 -12.76 18.13
C VAL A 420 3.51 -12.88 16.64
N GLY A 421 2.39 -12.34 16.13
CA GLY A 421 2.11 -12.31 14.70
C GLY A 421 3.16 -11.51 13.92
N MET A 422 3.56 -10.34 14.43
CA MET A 422 4.53 -9.46 13.79
C MET A 422 5.94 -10.06 13.79
N LEU A 423 6.36 -10.69 14.89
CA LEU A 423 7.64 -11.38 15.01
C LEU A 423 7.74 -12.51 13.98
N ALA A 424 6.71 -13.35 13.89
CA ALA A 424 6.68 -14.45 12.94
C ALA A 424 6.85 -13.94 11.49
N ILE A 425 6.11 -12.91 11.12
CA ILE A 425 6.22 -12.30 9.79
C ILE A 425 7.60 -11.67 9.59
N SER A 426 8.08 -10.86 10.54
CA SER A 426 9.36 -10.14 10.42
C SER A 426 10.54 -11.10 10.23
N VAL A 427 10.63 -12.12 11.07
CA VAL A 427 11.76 -13.06 11.07
C VAL A 427 11.77 -13.87 9.78
N VAL A 428 10.61 -14.37 9.33
CA VAL A 428 10.49 -15.11 8.07
C VAL A 428 10.91 -14.23 6.89
N LEU A 429 10.37 -13.02 6.79
CA LEU A 429 10.67 -12.10 5.69
C LEU A 429 12.15 -11.72 5.65
N MET A 430 12.74 -11.38 6.79
CA MET A 430 14.15 -11.00 6.85
C MET A 430 15.10 -12.17 6.63
N THR A 431 14.72 -13.38 7.05
CA THR A 431 15.53 -14.59 6.81
C THR A 431 15.53 -14.94 5.33
N VAL A 432 14.36 -14.98 4.70
CA VAL A 432 14.24 -15.22 3.25
C VAL A 432 15.02 -14.17 2.45
N SER A 433 14.94 -12.91 2.86
CA SER A 433 15.71 -11.83 2.22
C SER A 433 17.21 -12.01 2.35
N THR A 434 17.71 -12.21 3.57
CA THR A 434 19.16 -12.32 3.83
C THR A 434 19.79 -13.54 3.17
N ILE A 435 19.07 -14.67 3.09
CA ILE A 435 19.48 -15.84 2.31
C ILE A 435 19.57 -15.49 0.83
N SER A 436 18.58 -14.76 0.30
CA SER A 436 18.52 -14.39 -1.13
C SER A 436 19.64 -13.42 -1.53
N LEU A 437 20.10 -12.57 -0.60
CA LEU A 437 21.21 -11.61 -0.81
C LEU A 437 22.60 -12.20 -0.45
N ALA A 438 22.66 -13.46 0.00
CA ALA A 438 23.88 -14.17 0.41
C ALA A 438 24.76 -13.43 1.43
N VAL A 439 24.14 -12.62 2.31
CA VAL A 439 24.85 -11.62 3.13
C VAL A 439 25.78 -12.28 4.16
N GLY A 440 26.91 -11.64 4.47
CA GLY A 440 27.83 -12.08 5.52
C GLY A 440 27.20 -12.15 6.91
N TRP A 441 27.73 -13.03 7.76
CA TRP A 441 27.21 -13.35 9.10
C TRP A 441 26.94 -12.14 10.00
N ARG A 442 27.82 -11.12 9.98
CA ARG A 442 27.67 -9.92 10.82
C ARG A 442 26.41 -9.12 10.49
N VAL A 443 26.17 -8.89 9.20
CA VAL A 443 25.00 -8.13 8.73
C VAL A 443 23.72 -8.96 8.91
N TRP A 444 23.81 -10.29 8.81
CA TRP A 444 22.70 -11.18 9.16
C TRP A 444 22.26 -11.00 10.63
N LEU A 445 23.20 -11.01 11.57
CA LEU A 445 22.90 -10.76 12.99
C LEU A 445 22.27 -9.39 13.22
N THR A 446 22.80 -8.32 12.59
CA THR A 446 22.20 -6.99 12.71
C THR A 446 20.78 -6.95 12.14
N THR A 447 20.54 -7.63 11.01
CA THR A 447 19.22 -7.70 10.39
C THR A 447 18.22 -8.42 11.30
N MET A 448 18.62 -9.51 11.95
CA MET A 448 17.76 -10.23 12.90
C MET A 448 17.46 -9.40 14.15
N GLY A 449 18.45 -8.70 14.70
CA GLY A 449 18.25 -7.77 15.81
C GLY A 449 17.27 -6.65 15.46
N LEU A 450 17.42 -6.06 14.27
CA LEU A 450 16.50 -5.07 13.72
C LEU A 450 15.09 -5.67 13.54
N ALA A 451 14.95 -6.90 13.04
CA ALA A 451 13.66 -7.58 12.87
C ALA A 451 12.86 -7.63 14.18
N VAL A 452 13.53 -8.07 15.26
CA VAL A 452 12.92 -8.18 16.60
C VAL A 452 12.56 -6.79 17.13
N ALA A 453 13.49 -5.84 17.06
CA ALA A 453 13.27 -4.47 17.52
C ALA A 453 12.09 -3.79 16.79
N MET A 454 11.97 -3.99 15.47
CA MET A 454 10.87 -3.45 14.68
C MET A 454 9.54 -4.09 15.01
N SER A 455 9.51 -5.42 15.17
CA SER A 455 8.27 -6.10 15.55
C SER A 455 7.73 -5.63 16.92
N LEU A 456 8.62 -5.35 17.88
CA LEU A 456 8.29 -4.78 19.19
C LEU A 456 7.76 -3.35 19.07
N GLY A 457 8.57 -2.45 18.50
CA GLY A 457 8.24 -1.03 18.41
C GLY A 457 6.98 -0.76 17.58
N LEU A 458 6.85 -1.39 16.41
CA LEU A 458 5.70 -1.19 15.52
C LEU A 458 4.40 -1.75 16.10
N SER A 459 4.45 -2.90 16.78
CA SER A 459 3.26 -3.48 17.44
C SER A 459 2.82 -2.62 18.62
N ALA A 460 3.76 -2.09 19.40
CA ALA A 460 3.46 -1.24 20.53
C ALA A 460 2.90 0.13 20.11
N LEU A 461 3.49 0.76 19.09
CA LEU A 461 2.98 2.00 18.50
C LEU A 461 1.54 1.82 18.01
N ALA A 462 1.28 0.78 17.20
CA ALA A 462 -0.03 0.54 16.63
C ALA A 462 -1.09 0.23 17.70
N THR A 463 -0.79 -0.66 18.65
CA THR A 463 -1.74 -1.02 19.72
C THR A 463 -1.93 0.10 20.75
N GLY A 464 -0.86 0.81 21.12
CA GLY A 464 -0.89 1.91 22.07
C GLY A 464 -1.64 3.12 21.52
N LEU A 465 -1.31 3.58 20.32
CA LEU A 465 -2.01 4.70 19.67
C LEU A 465 -3.43 4.32 19.28
N GLY A 466 -3.67 3.08 18.87
CA GLY A 466 -5.03 2.55 18.63
C GLY A 466 -5.91 2.59 19.89
N ALA A 467 -5.31 2.43 21.08
CA ALA A 467 -6.01 2.61 22.35
C ALA A 467 -6.25 4.08 22.74
N VAL A 468 -5.31 4.98 22.41
CA VAL A 468 -5.47 6.43 22.66
C VAL A 468 -6.58 7.00 21.78
N PHE A 469 -6.50 6.76 20.47
CA PHE A 469 -7.44 7.28 19.47
C PHE A 469 -8.53 6.27 19.09
N LEU A 470 -9.03 5.54 20.10
CA LEU A 470 -10.08 4.54 19.91
C LEU A 470 -11.38 5.20 19.41
N ASP A 471 -11.85 4.79 18.23
CA ASP A 471 -13.10 5.22 17.59
C ASP A 471 -14.01 4.01 17.37
N LEU A 472 -15.09 3.92 18.16
CA LEU A 472 -16.03 2.79 18.16
C LEU A 472 -17.21 2.99 17.18
N LYS A 473 -17.35 4.19 16.59
CA LYS A 473 -18.47 4.49 15.69
C LYS A 473 -18.24 3.90 14.30
N GLN A 474 -16.98 3.85 13.87
CA GLN A 474 -16.62 3.39 12.54
C GLN A 474 -16.45 1.87 12.51
N ARG A 475 -17.09 1.21 11.55
CA ARG A 475 -16.97 -0.25 11.34
C ARG A 475 -15.99 -0.62 10.23
N ASN A 476 -15.61 0.34 9.39
CA ASN A 476 -14.71 0.12 8.26
C ASN A 476 -13.24 0.31 8.70
N PRO A 477 -12.36 -0.71 8.57
CA PRO A 477 -10.95 -0.58 8.93
C PRO A 477 -10.25 0.58 8.22
N MET A 478 -10.55 0.78 6.93
CA MET A 478 -9.92 1.81 6.11
C MET A 478 -10.24 3.23 6.60
N SER A 479 -11.45 3.47 7.11
CA SER A 479 -11.82 4.81 7.60
C SER A 479 -11.20 5.09 8.97
N ILE A 480 -11.02 4.07 9.81
CA ILE A 480 -10.30 4.16 11.09
C ILE A 480 -8.82 4.52 10.84
N ILE A 481 -8.19 3.91 9.84
CA ILE A 481 -6.78 4.16 9.48
C ILE A 481 -6.58 5.56 8.88
N SER A 482 -7.53 6.03 8.08
CA SER A 482 -7.51 7.40 7.52
C SER A 482 -7.81 8.49 8.56
N GLY A 483 -8.20 8.11 9.77
CA GLY A 483 -8.34 9.04 10.89
C GLY A 483 -7.01 9.61 11.37
N PHE A 484 -7.08 10.66 12.20
CA PHE A 484 -5.89 11.33 12.74
C PHE A 484 -4.91 10.36 13.43
N GLY A 485 -5.43 9.51 14.32
CA GLY A 485 -4.60 8.55 15.05
C GLY A 485 -3.89 7.55 14.12
N GLY A 486 -4.51 7.17 13.00
CA GLY A 486 -3.90 6.28 12.03
C GLY A 486 -2.78 6.97 11.24
N THR A 487 -2.98 8.22 10.84
CA THR A 487 -1.91 9.03 10.20
C THR A 487 -0.73 9.27 11.14
N LEU A 488 -1.00 9.57 12.42
CA LEU A 488 0.04 9.75 13.44
C LEU A 488 0.79 8.45 13.71
N ASN A 489 0.09 7.31 13.78
CA ASN A 489 0.71 6.00 13.94
C ASN A 489 1.64 5.68 12.77
N LEU A 490 1.23 5.96 11.53
CA LEU A 490 2.05 5.76 10.34
C LEU A 490 3.29 6.67 10.36
N ALA A 491 3.12 7.96 10.69
CA ALA A 491 4.21 8.91 10.77
C ALA A 491 5.25 8.52 11.83
N LEU A 492 4.82 8.21 13.06
CA LEU A 492 5.72 7.81 14.14
C LEU A 492 6.40 6.47 13.85
N SER A 493 5.69 5.53 13.22
CA SER A 493 6.28 4.25 12.78
C SER A 493 7.37 4.44 11.73
N LEU A 494 7.18 5.38 10.78
CA LEU A 494 8.19 5.71 9.77
C LEU A 494 9.42 6.37 10.39
N VAL A 495 9.22 7.32 11.32
CA VAL A 495 10.31 7.98 12.05
C VAL A 495 11.10 6.97 12.89
N TYR A 496 10.41 6.09 13.61
CA TYR A 496 11.04 5.02 14.39
C TYR A 496 11.90 4.11 13.53
N LEU A 497 11.37 3.68 12.38
CA LEU A 497 12.08 2.84 11.43
C LEU A 497 13.34 3.52 10.87
N ALA A 498 13.24 4.78 10.46
CA ALA A 498 14.39 5.55 9.98
C ALA A 498 15.46 5.71 11.08
N ALA A 499 15.04 6.06 12.30
CA ALA A 499 15.92 6.24 13.45
C ALA A 499 16.68 4.96 13.85
N VAL A 500 16.07 3.79 13.61
CA VAL A 500 16.63 2.48 13.95
C VAL A 500 17.52 1.92 12.83
N ILE A 501 17.17 2.11 11.56
CA ILE A 501 17.90 1.49 10.43
C ILE A 501 19.08 2.34 9.96
N LEU A 502 18.92 3.68 9.87
CA LEU A 502 19.94 4.56 9.29
C LEU A 502 21.29 4.51 10.01
N PRO A 503 21.36 4.44 11.37
CA PRO A 503 22.65 4.33 12.05
C PRO A 503 23.43 3.07 11.65
N PHE A 504 22.76 1.92 11.57
CA PHE A 504 23.41 0.67 11.15
C PHE A 504 23.81 0.70 9.67
N GLY A 505 22.97 1.27 8.81
CA GLY A 505 23.28 1.42 7.39
C GLY A 505 24.50 2.32 7.16
N ALA A 506 24.54 3.48 7.82
CA ALA A 506 25.65 4.44 7.70
C ALA A 506 26.97 3.84 8.20
N LEU A 507 26.99 3.21 9.38
CA LEU A 507 28.20 2.61 9.95
C LEU A 507 28.80 1.53 9.04
N ASN A 508 27.96 0.62 8.55
CA ASN A 508 28.44 -0.42 7.63
C ASN A 508 28.89 0.17 6.29
N HIS A 509 28.21 1.21 5.78
CA HIS A 509 28.61 1.85 4.53
C HIS A 509 29.95 2.58 4.65
N TYR A 510 30.18 3.33 5.74
CA TYR A 510 31.46 3.99 5.99
C TYR A 510 32.63 3.01 6.20
N TYR A 511 32.36 1.85 6.80
CA TYR A 511 33.36 0.78 6.91
C TYR A 511 33.74 0.21 5.55
N VAL A 512 32.76 -0.08 4.68
CA VAL A 512 33.03 -0.62 3.34
C VAL A 512 33.74 0.39 2.44
N LEU A 513 33.51 1.70 2.66
CA LEU A 513 34.26 2.78 2.01
C LEU A 513 35.69 2.96 2.54
N GLY A 514 36.12 2.18 3.55
CA GLY A 514 37.45 2.27 4.14
C GLY A 514 37.69 3.55 4.97
N ARG A 515 36.63 4.31 5.29
CA ARG A 515 36.75 5.56 6.07
C ARG A 515 36.85 5.31 7.58
N ILE A 516 36.53 4.10 8.03
CA ILE A 516 36.46 3.72 9.46
C ILE A 516 37.23 2.41 9.66
N GLY A 517 38.09 2.35 10.68
CA GLY A 517 38.82 1.15 11.05
C GLY A 517 37.95 0.10 11.75
N SER A 518 38.48 -1.13 11.91
CA SER A 518 37.74 -2.24 12.53
C SER A 518 37.41 -2.02 14.02
N GLY A 519 38.21 -1.23 14.73
CA GLY A 519 37.98 -0.84 16.13
C GLY A 519 36.81 0.14 16.27
N ASP A 520 36.80 1.19 15.45
CA ASP A 520 35.75 2.21 15.41
C ASP A 520 34.40 1.65 14.93
N LEU A 521 34.42 0.63 14.07
CA LEU A 521 33.20 -0.09 13.70
C LEU A 521 32.60 -0.82 14.91
N ARG A 522 33.42 -1.47 15.76
CA ARG A 522 32.92 -2.19 16.93
C ARG A 522 32.29 -1.23 17.94
N THR A 523 32.96 -0.12 18.24
CA THR A 523 32.42 0.91 19.14
C THR A 523 31.16 1.56 18.55
N GLY A 524 31.16 1.85 17.25
CA GLY A 524 30.00 2.36 16.53
C GLY A 524 28.81 1.38 16.55
N MET A 525 29.05 0.08 16.34
CA MET A 525 28.01 -0.96 16.41
C MET A 525 27.44 -1.10 17.82
N LEU A 526 28.28 -1.01 18.86
CA LEU A 526 27.82 -1.01 20.25
C LEU A 526 26.95 0.22 20.55
N ALA A 527 27.38 1.41 20.14
CA ALA A 527 26.59 2.63 20.29
C ALA A 527 25.25 2.54 19.53
N ALA A 528 25.25 2.03 18.30
CA ALA A 528 24.04 1.82 17.52
C ALA A 528 23.11 0.77 18.15
N SER A 529 23.65 -0.28 18.78
CA SER A 529 22.86 -1.27 19.51
C SER A 529 22.26 -0.71 20.80
N ALA A 530 22.98 0.16 21.52
CA ALA A 530 22.44 0.86 22.68
C ALA A 530 21.32 1.83 22.27
N TRP A 531 21.53 2.58 21.18
CA TRP A 531 20.51 3.44 20.58
C TRP A 531 19.27 2.66 20.16
N LEU A 532 19.45 1.50 19.52
CA LEU A 532 18.36 0.60 19.14
C LEU A 532 17.51 0.23 20.36
N ILE A 533 18.16 -0.22 21.44
CA ILE A 533 17.46 -0.60 22.66
C ILE A 533 16.69 0.59 23.23
N ILE A 534 17.30 1.77 23.35
CA ILE A 534 16.65 2.98 23.88
C ILE A 534 15.45 3.37 23.03
N ALA A 535 15.62 3.43 21.70
CA ALA A 535 14.58 3.78 20.76
C ALA A 535 13.41 2.78 20.80
N THR A 536 13.70 1.48 20.84
CA THR A 536 12.68 0.42 20.93
C THR A 536 11.95 0.46 22.27
N LEU A 537 12.65 0.69 23.38
CA LEU A 537 12.02 0.83 24.70
C LEU A 537 11.12 2.06 24.73
N ALA A 538 11.57 3.20 24.22
CA ALA A 538 10.75 4.42 24.12
C ALA A 538 9.50 4.20 23.25
N ALA A 539 9.67 3.60 22.06
CA ALA A 539 8.58 3.26 21.15
C ALA A 539 7.62 2.20 21.73
N THR A 540 8.08 1.39 22.67
CA THR A 540 7.25 0.37 23.32
C THR A 540 6.49 0.92 24.52
N PHE A 541 7.19 1.57 25.46
CA PHE A 541 6.60 1.99 26.73
C PHE A 541 5.72 3.23 26.60
N LEU A 542 6.12 4.25 25.83
CA LEU A 542 5.36 5.51 25.75
C LEU A 542 3.94 5.30 25.18
N PRO A 543 3.75 4.59 24.06
CA PRO A 543 2.42 4.39 23.49
C PRO A 543 1.56 3.45 24.35
N LEU A 544 2.14 2.38 24.90
CA LEU A 544 1.40 1.43 25.74
C LEU A 544 0.96 2.06 27.06
N PHE A 545 1.81 2.87 27.68
CA PHE A 545 1.46 3.60 28.91
C PHE A 545 0.35 4.62 28.64
N SER A 546 0.48 5.40 27.56
CA SER A 546 -0.52 6.38 27.15
C SER A 546 -1.86 5.71 26.79
N GLY A 547 -1.82 4.59 26.06
CA GLY A 547 -2.98 3.78 25.73
C GLY A 547 -3.67 3.21 26.97
N LYS A 548 -2.92 2.67 27.93
CA LYS A 548 -3.47 2.19 29.21
C LYS A 548 -4.15 3.32 29.98
N ARG A 549 -3.52 4.49 30.09
CA ARG A 549 -4.07 5.65 30.80
C ARG A 549 -5.32 6.20 30.12
N SER A 550 -5.36 6.22 28.79
CA SER A 550 -6.53 6.63 28.00
C SER A 550 -7.71 5.70 28.27
N LEU A 551 -7.50 4.38 28.21
CA LEU A 551 -8.57 3.40 28.45
C LEU A 551 -9.12 3.51 29.88
N LEU A 552 -8.27 3.64 30.89
CA LEU A 552 -8.72 3.75 32.29
C LEU A 552 -9.50 5.03 32.61
N ARG A 553 -9.41 6.07 31.77
CA ARG A 553 -10.10 7.35 31.96
C ARG A 553 -11.40 7.47 31.18
N ARG A 554 -11.72 6.50 30.31
CA ARG A 554 -12.95 6.54 29.53
C ARG A 554 -14.08 5.95 30.36
N ASP A 555 -15.16 6.70 30.47
CA ASP A 555 -16.44 6.19 30.92
C ASP A 555 -17.05 5.39 29.75
N TYR A 556 -17.49 4.15 30.05
CA TYR A 556 -17.92 3.16 29.07
C TYR A 556 -19.44 3.11 28.90
#